data_AF-S3D2D9-F1
#
_entry.id   AF-S3D2D9-F1
#
_cell.length_a   1.000
_cell.length_b   1.000
_cell.length_c   1.000
_cell.angle_alpha   90.00
_cell.angle_beta   90.00
_cell.angle_gamma   90.00
#
_symmetry.space_group_name_H-M   'P 1'
#
loop_
_entity.id
_entity.type
_entity.pdbx_description
1 polymer ?
#
loop_
_entity_poly.entity_id
_entity_poly.type
_entity_poly.pdbx_seq_one_letter_code
_entity_poly.pdbx_strand_id
1 'polypeptide(L)'
;MVHLSPASLAALLLFSSPIALAAPGNTACQINSKQDGLCMATASCKSSGGTSQAGHCPGGTDNQCCTYGSCTVSSISGLCQTTSTCGSGYTSTAGHCPGPAGIQCCTKKSTSPAPGPAPAPAPAPGGCSNGAPKVNTATLKLIEGFEGWSATAYKDPDGNPTIGYGHLCSSASCKEIKYSIPLSRAEGDSLIQDDLAVARKCIAKQIKDSIKLNANQFGALVSWAFNVGCGNSGDSTLIRRLNAGEAPNTVAGQELPKWNRGKNGVLPGLTRRRNAENFT
;
A
#
# COMPACT_ATOMS: atom_id res chain seq x y z
N MET A 1 -74.55 29.87 -15.44
CA MET A 1 -74.48 28.61 -16.21
C MET A 1 -74.56 29.03 -17.67
N VAL A 2 -73.51 29.06 -18.49
CA VAL A 2 -72.55 28.04 -18.97
C VAL A 2 -71.27 28.80 -19.37
N HIS A 3 -70.12 28.63 -18.70
CA HIS A 3 -68.98 27.75 -19.02
C HIS A 3 -68.23 28.00 -20.36
N LEU A 4 -66.98 28.54 -20.24
CA LEU A 4 -65.71 28.41 -21.01
C LEU A 4 -65.74 28.37 -22.57
N SER A 5 -64.80 28.94 -23.35
CA SER A 5 -63.37 29.26 -23.19
C SER A 5 -62.87 30.11 -24.39
N PRO A 6 -61.89 31.03 -24.26
CA PRO A 6 -61.18 31.59 -25.41
C PRO A 6 -59.96 30.73 -25.76
N ALA A 7 -59.86 30.30 -27.02
CA ALA A 7 -58.69 29.60 -27.56
C ALA A 7 -57.46 30.53 -27.54
N SER A 8 -56.51 30.23 -26.66
CA SER A 8 -55.19 30.86 -26.66
C SER A 8 -54.34 30.24 -27.78
N LEU A 9 -53.99 31.03 -28.79
CA LEU A 9 -52.90 30.74 -29.72
C LEU A 9 -51.59 30.68 -28.91
N ALA A 10 -51.07 29.48 -28.68
CA ALA A 10 -49.72 29.30 -28.17
C ALA A 10 -48.72 29.53 -29.31
N ALA A 11 -48.01 30.65 -29.28
CA ALA A 11 -46.87 30.90 -30.15
C ALA A 11 -45.74 29.92 -29.79
N LEU A 12 -45.42 29.03 -30.73
CA LEU A 12 -44.28 28.11 -30.62
C LEU A 12 -42.97 28.92 -30.79
N LEU A 13 -42.43 29.42 -29.68
CA LEU A 13 -41.08 29.98 -29.64
C LEU A 13 -40.08 28.85 -29.80
N LEU A 14 -39.53 28.69 -31.01
CA LEU A 14 -38.34 27.88 -31.27
C LEU A 14 -37.16 28.55 -30.56
N PHE A 15 -36.84 28.08 -29.35
CA PHE A 15 -35.56 28.34 -28.72
C PHE A 15 -34.46 27.65 -29.52
N SER A 16 -33.82 28.37 -30.43
CA SER A 16 -32.50 28.00 -30.94
C SER A 16 -31.50 28.17 -29.80
N SER A 17 -31.36 27.13 -28.99
CA SER A 17 -30.24 27.03 -28.05
C SER A 17 -28.94 27.20 -28.85
N PRO A 18 -28.08 28.18 -28.51
CA PRO A 18 -26.75 28.20 -29.10
C PRO A 18 -26.08 26.89 -28.72
N ILE A 19 -25.67 26.12 -29.73
CA ILE A 19 -24.72 25.02 -29.53
C ILE A 19 -23.49 25.71 -28.97
N ALA A 20 -23.28 25.57 -27.66
CA ALA A 20 -22.04 25.97 -27.04
C ALA A 20 -20.94 25.14 -27.72
N LEU A 21 -20.14 25.78 -28.58
CA LEU A 21 -18.84 25.22 -28.95
C LEU A 21 -18.06 25.12 -27.64
N ALA A 22 -17.93 23.89 -27.14
CA ALA A 22 -17.05 23.60 -26.02
C ALA A 22 -15.66 24.15 -26.35
N ALA A 23 -15.08 24.90 -25.42
CA ALA A 23 -13.75 25.47 -25.57
C ALA A 23 -12.74 24.37 -26.02
N PRO A 24 -11.84 24.65 -26.98
CA PRO A 24 -10.83 23.70 -27.42
C PRO A 24 -9.77 23.59 -26.32
N GLY A 25 -10.02 22.72 -25.36
CA GLY A 25 -9.10 22.46 -24.27
C GLY A 25 -9.72 21.44 -23.32
N ASN A 26 -9.07 20.28 -23.23
CA ASN A 26 -9.40 19.18 -22.31
C ASN A 26 -10.46 18.19 -22.82
N THR A 27 -10.59 18.02 -24.14
CA THR A 27 -11.26 16.82 -24.68
C THR A 27 -10.40 15.59 -24.38
N ALA A 28 -11.01 14.49 -23.94
CA ALA A 28 -10.28 13.25 -23.73
C ALA A 28 -9.72 12.68 -25.05
N CYS A 29 -8.53 12.09 -24.99
CA CYS A 29 -7.89 11.38 -26.10
C CYS A 29 -7.37 10.02 -25.60
N GLN A 30 -7.24 9.05 -26.51
CA GLN A 30 -6.71 7.73 -26.18
C GLN A 30 -5.52 7.37 -27.07
N ILE A 31 -4.49 6.82 -26.46
CA ILE A 31 -3.29 6.30 -27.13
C ILE A 31 -3.34 4.78 -27.07
N ASN A 32 -3.38 4.13 -28.25
CA ASN A 32 -3.34 2.68 -28.43
C ASN A 32 -4.34 1.89 -27.55
N SER A 33 -5.51 2.48 -27.28
CA SER A 33 -6.60 1.90 -26.46
C SER A 33 -6.25 1.55 -25.01
N LYS A 34 -5.10 2.01 -24.48
CA LYS A 34 -4.60 1.62 -23.14
C LYS A 34 -4.13 2.79 -22.28
N GLN A 35 -3.96 3.98 -22.84
CA GLN A 35 -3.49 5.15 -22.11
C GLN A 35 -4.28 6.39 -22.52
N ASP A 36 -5.04 6.93 -21.58
CA ASP A 36 -5.87 8.11 -21.82
C ASP A 36 -5.12 9.40 -21.48
N GLY A 37 -5.49 10.46 -22.16
CA GLY A 37 -4.94 11.79 -21.97
C GLY A 37 -5.96 12.88 -22.22
N LEU A 38 -5.49 14.13 -22.20
CA LEU A 38 -6.28 15.31 -22.53
C LEU A 38 -5.66 16.03 -23.71
N CYS A 39 -6.50 16.39 -24.69
CA CYS A 39 -6.12 17.26 -25.80
C CYS A 39 -5.87 18.67 -25.27
N MET A 40 -4.62 19.11 -25.39
CA MET A 40 -4.19 20.46 -25.04
C MET A 40 -2.92 20.86 -25.79
N ALA A 41 -2.60 22.15 -25.74
CA ALA A 41 -1.35 22.67 -26.28
C ALA A 41 -0.13 21.94 -25.69
N THR A 42 0.85 21.60 -26.53
CA THR A 42 2.11 20.94 -26.10
C THR A 42 2.82 21.72 -24.98
N ALA A 43 2.80 23.05 -25.04
CA ALA A 43 3.32 23.92 -23.99
C ALA A 43 2.59 23.73 -22.65
N SER A 44 1.25 23.70 -22.67
CA SER A 44 0.43 23.49 -21.46
C SER A 44 0.63 22.09 -20.88
N CYS A 45 0.78 21.09 -21.75
CA CYS A 45 1.08 19.72 -21.35
C CYS A 45 2.40 19.64 -20.59
N LYS A 46 3.47 20.24 -21.15
CA LYS A 46 4.79 20.28 -20.53
C LYS A 46 4.76 21.02 -19.18
N SER A 47 4.12 22.18 -19.12
CA SER A 47 3.99 22.97 -17.87
C SER A 47 3.22 22.23 -16.78
N SER A 48 2.33 21.32 -17.17
CA SER A 48 1.53 20.48 -16.25
C SER A 48 2.21 19.15 -15.89
N GLY A 49 3.45 18.93 -16.34
CA GLY A 49 4.21 17.70 -16.08
C GLY A 49 3.78 16.49 -16.92
N GLY A 50 3.07 16.71 -18.03
CA GLY A 50 2.64 15.67 -18.96
C GLY A 50 3.56 15.53 -20.19
N THR A 51 3.30 14.48 -20.97
CA THR A 51 3.97 14.14 -22.24
C THR A 51 2.99 14.24 -23.40
N SER A 52 3.33 15.02 -24.42
CA SER A 52 2.50 15.22 -25.62
C SER A 52 2.71 14.12 -26.65
N GLN A 53 1.60 13.67 -27.25
CA GLN A 53 1.57 12.63 -28.26
C GLN A 53 0.72 13.11 -29.45
N ALA A 54 1.37 13.25 -30.61
CA ALA A 54 0.78 13.81 -31.82
C ALA A 54 -0.25 12.86 -32.47
N GLY A 55 -1.20 13.40 -33.21
CA GLY A 55 -2.14 12.61 -34.03
C GLY A 55 -3.34 12.01 -33.29
N HIS A 56 -3.47 12.26 -31.99
CA HIS A 56 -4.54 11.70 -31.14
C HIS A 56 -5.63 12.73 -30.77
N CYS A 57 -5.55 13.95 -31.29
CA CYS A 57 -6.45 15.06 -30.98
C CYS A 57 -6.87 15.80 -32.26
N PRO A 58 -8.14 16.25 -32.37
CA PRO A 58 -8.57 17.06 -33.50
C PRO A 58 -7.98 18.48 -33.42
N GLY A 59 -7.68 19.09 -34.57
CA GLY A 59 -7.21 20.48 -34.67
C GLY A 59 -5.75 20.63 -35.13
N GLY A 60 -5.13 21.76 -34.76
CA GLY A 60 -3.78 22.12 -35.18
C GLY A 60 -2.67 21.28 -34.55
N THR A 61 -1.45 21.37 -35.10
CA THR A 61 -0.27 20.56 -34.72
C THR A 61 0.13 20.67 -33.24
N ASP A 62 -0.24 21.77 -32.59
CA ASP A 62 0.07 22.04 -31.20
C ASP A 62 -0.93 21.41 -30.23
N ASN A 63 -2.11 21.01 -30.70
CA ASN A 63 -3.11 20.31 -29.88
C ASN A 63 -2.84 18.81 -29.90
N GLN A 64 -2.15 18.32 -28.87
CA GLN A 64 -1.71 16.93 -28.79
C GLN A 64 -2.29 16.24 -27.55
N CYS A 65 -2.28 14.91 -27.58
CA CYS A 65 -2.76 14.13 -26.45
C CYS A 65 -1.73 14.18 -25.33
N CYS A 66 -2.08 14.86 -24.24
CA CYS A 66 -1.23 14.98 -23.07
C CYS A 66 -1.49 13.85 -22.09
N THR A 67 -0.48 13.05 -21.79
CA THR A 67 -0.53 11.94 -20.83
C THR A 67 0.38 12.19 -19.63
N TYR A 68 0.05 11.63 -18.48
CA TYR A 68 0.70 11.97 -17.20
C TYR A 68 1.48 10.81 -16.57
N GLY A 69 1.77 9.78 -17.37
CA GLY A 69 2.59 8.63 -16.97
C GLY A 69 1.93 7.72 -15.92
N SER A 70 2.76 6.97 -15.20
CA SER A 70 2.36 6.08 -14.13
C SER A 70 2.46 6.74 -12.76
N CYS A 71 1.68 6.25 -11.81
CA CYS A 71 1.69 6.66 -10.41
C CYS A 71 1.78 5.46 -9.48
N THR A 72 2.04 5.71 -8.21
CA THR A 72 2.01 4.68 -7.16
C THR A 72 1.26 5.19 -5.95
N VAL A 73 0.25 4.43 -5.50
CA VAL A 73 -0.54 4.71 -4.30
C VAL A 73 -0.46 3.48 -3.41
N SER A 74 0.03 3.63 -2.19
CA SER A 74 0.15 2.53 -1.21
C SER A 74 0.82 1.26 -1.78
N SER A 75 1.91 1.44 -2.54
CA SER A 75 2.67 0.39 -3.22
C SER A 75 1.93 -0.33 -4.37
N ILE A 76 0.78 0.19 -4.81
CA ILE A 76 0.06 -0.29 -5.99
C ILE A 76 0.38 0.65 -7.15
N SER A 77 0.94 0.09 -8.23
CA SER A 77 1.18 0.83 -9.47
C SER A 77 -0.15 1.11 -10.19
N GLY A 78 -0.31 2.35 -10.65
CA GLY A 78 -1.46 2.82 -11.39
C GLY A 78 -1.04 3.70 -12.57
N LEU A 79 -2.04 4.16 -13.32
CA LEU A 79 -1.86 5.09 -14.43
C LEU A 79 -2.52 6.44 -14.09
N CYS A 80 -1.85 7.54 -14.43
CA CYS A 80 -2.41 8.87 -14.30
C CYS A 80 -3.33 9.18 -15.49
N GLN A 81 -4.63 9.22 -15.25
CA GLN A 81 -5.65 9.42 -16.27
C GLN A 81 -6.87 10.16 -15.69
N THR A 82 -7.85 10.48 -16.53
CA THR A 82 -9.06 11.19 -16.06
C THR A 82 -9.94 10.29 -15.22
N THR A 83 -10.64 10.87 -14.24
CA THR A 83 -11.59 10.13 -13.41
C THR A 83 -12.70 9.46 -14.23
N SER A 84 -13.09 10.06 -15.36
CA SER A 84 -14.08 9.53 -16.29
C SER A 84 -13.64 8.27 -17.02
N THR A 85 -12.34 8.08 -17.25
CA THR A 85 -11.80 6.89 -17.92
C THR A 85 -11.23 5.86 -16.95
N CYS A 86 -11.12 6.23 -15.67
CA CYS A 86 -10.90 5.31 -14.56
C CYS A 86 -12.08 4.33 -14.43
N GLY A 87 -12.04 3.23 -15.19
CA GLY A 87 -13.15 2.30 -15.30
C GLY A 87 -13.58 1.65 -13.97
N SER A 88 -14.73 0.96 -13.98
CA SER A 88 -15.37 0.37 -12.79
C SER A 88 -14.47 -0.60 -11.99
N GLY A 89 -13.43 -1.16 -12.60
CA GLY A 89 -12.41 -2.01 -11.98
C GLY A 89 -11.20 -1.30 -11.38
N TYR A 90 -11.21 0.04 -11.26
CA TYR A 90 -10.09 0.85 -10.78
C TYR A 90 -10.51 1.83 -9.68
N THR A 91 -9.59 2.15 -8.78
CA THR A 91 -9.74 3.18 -7.73
C THR A 91 -8.99 4.43 -8.16
N SER A 92 -9.69 5.56 -8.15
CA SER A 92 -9.13 6.88 -8.45
C SER A 92 -8.64 7.56 -7.17
N THR A 93 -7.39 8.01 -7.13
CA THR A 93 -6.81 8.72 -5.98
C THR A 93 -6.18 10.04 -6.41
N ALA A 94 -6.70 11.15 -5.89
CA ALA A 94 -6.21 12.49 -6.17
C ALA A 94 -4.84 12.77 -5.52
N GLY A 95 -4.07 13.70 -6.08
CA GLY A 95 -2.79 14.17 -5.51
C GLY A 95 -1.57 13.30 -5.80
N HIS A 96 -1.74 12.20 -6.54
CA HIS A 96 -0.66 11.26 -6.87
C HIS A 96 -0.21 11.33 -8.34
N CYS A 97 -0.73 12.31 -9.09
CA CYS A 97 -0.42 12.53 -10.49
C CYS A 97 -0.08 14.00 -10.75
N PRO A 98 0.89 14.30 -11.61
CA PRO A 98 1.07 15.64 -12.14
C PRO A 98 -0.13 16.01 -13.01
N GLY A 99 -0.41 17.31 -13.13
CA GLY A 99 -1.44 17.84 -14.01
C GLY A 99 -2.65 18.45 -13.29
N PRO A 100 -3.72 18.76 -14.05
CA PRO A 100 -4.93 19.37 -13.50
C PRO A 100 -5.67 18.40 -12.56
N ALA A 101 -6.51 18.93 -11.68
CA ALA A 101 -7.21 18.16 -10.64
C ALA A 101 -8.06 16.96 -11.13
N GLY A 102 -8.43 16.97 -12.42
CA GLY A 102 -9.14 15.86 -13.06
C GLY A 102 -8.28 14.64 -13.37
N ILE A 103 -6.94 14.77 -13.32
CA ILE A 103 -5.99 13.68 -13.50
C ILE A 103 -5.67 13.06 -12.14
N GLN A 104 -6.05 11.81 -11.98
CA GLN A 104 -5.89 11.09 -10.73
C GLN A 104 -5.20 9.75 -10.97
N CYS A 105 -4.63 9.20 -9.90
CA CYS A 105 -3.98 7.91 -9.99
C CYS A 105 -5.04 6.81 -10.00
N CYS A 106 -5.13 6.09 -11.12
CA CYS A 106 -6.01 4.95 -11.27
C CYS A 106 -5.25 3.66 -11.02
N THR A 107 -5.46 3.08 -9.84
CA THR A 107 -4.93 1.77 -9.47
C THR A 107 -5.99 0.71 -9.66
N LYS A 108 -5.61 -0.52 -10.05
CA LYS A 108 -6.58 -1.62 -10.18
C LYS A 108 -7.23 -1.85 -8.81
N LYS A 109 -8.56 -1.85 -8.75
CA LYS A 109 -9.27 -2.33 -7.55
C LYS A 109 -8.75 -3.74 -7.31
N SER A 110 -8.11 -3.94 -6.17
CA SER A 110 -7.71 -5.26 -5.72
C SER A 110 -8.96 -6.15 -5.76
N THR A 111 -9.01 -7.07 -6.72
CA THR A 111 -10.03 -8.14 -6.78
C THR A 111 -9.75 -9.23 -5.74
N SER A 112 -8.90 -8.95 -4.76
CA SER A 112 -9.03 -9.58 -3.45
C SER A 112 -10.47 -9.35 -2.99
N PRO A 113 -11.15 -10.35 -2.42
CA PRO A 113 -12.51 -10.21 -1.94
C PRO A 113 -12.61 -8.90 -1.17
N ALA A 114 -13.64 -8.09 -1.44
CA ALA A 114 -13.91 -6.90 -0.65
C ALA A 114 -13.81 -7.28 0.84
N PRO A 115 -13.29 -6.40 1.71
CA PRO A 115 -13.43 -6.61 3.14
C PRO A 115 -14.92 -6.87 3.36
N GLY A 116 -15.26 -8.07 3.85
CA GLY A 116 -16.60 -8.32 4.33
C GLY A 116 -17.00 -7.21 5.31
N PRO A 117 -18.31 -7.06 5.61
CA PRO A 117 -18.73 -6.19 6.70
C PRO A 117 -17.77 -6.40 7.86
N ALA A 118 -17.25 -5.30 8.41
CA ALA A 118 -16.26 -5.34 9.49
C ALA A 118 -16.67 -6.47 10.44
N PRO A 119 -15.80 -7.47 10.68
CA PRO A 119 -16.16 -8.53 11.60
C PRO A 119 -16.66 -7.84 12.86
N ALA A 120 -17.84 -8.27 13.34
CA ALA A 120 -18.42 -7.79 14.57
C ALA A 120 -17.28 -7.64 15.60
N PRO A 121 -17.26 -6.56 16.40
CA PRO A 121 -16.18 -6.29 17.34
C PRO A 121 -15.80 -7.59 18.00
N ALA A 122 -14.56 -8.04 17.73
CA ALA A 122 -14.09 -9.32 18.21
C ALA A 122 -14.46 -9.38 19.70
N PRO A 123 -15.12 -10.46 20.17
CA PRO A 123 -15.39 -10.59 21.58
C PRO A 123 -14.06 -10.32 22.29
N ALA A 124 -14.11 -9.45 23.31
CA ALA A 124 -12.97 -9.18 24.17
C ALA A 124 -12.28 -10.51 24.44
N PRO A 125 -10.95 -10.64 24.30
CA PRO A 125 -10.29 -11.93 24.38
C PRO A 125 -10.56 -12.53 25.77
N GLY A 126 -11.56 -13.41 25.81
CA GLY A 126 -11.79 -14.36 26.86
C GLY A 126 -10.60 -15.31 26.85
N GLY A 127 -10.03 -15.50 28.03
CA GLY A 127 -8.74 -16.16 28.19
C GLY A 127 -8.65 -17.60 27.67
N CYS A 128 -7.37 -18.01 27.56
CA CYS A 128 -6.82 -19.37 27.52
C CYS A 128 -7.01 -20.12 26.18
N SER A 129 -6.00 -20.61 25.44
CA SER A 129 -4.61 -21.00 25.73
C SER A 129 -3.78 -21.12 24.42
N ASN A 130 -2.47 -20.85 24.48
CA ASN A 130 -1.41 -21.16 23.47
C ASN A 130 -1.33 -20.37 22.15
N GLY A 131 -0.83 -19.13 22.23
CA GLY A 131 0.07 -18.58 21.21
C GLY A 131 -0.35 -17.23 20.64
N ALA A 132 0.51 -16.24 20.82
CA ALA A 132 0.41 -14.90 20.28
C ALA A 132 -0.14 -14.85 18.83
N PRO A 133 -1.01 -13.87 18.49
CA PRO A 133 -1.68 -13.81 17.20
C PRO A 133 -0.67 -13.72 16.05
N LYS A 134 -0.98 -14.34 14.91
CA LYS A 134 -0.19 -14.16 13.68
C LYS A 134 -0.17 -12.69 13.28
N VAL A 135 0.94 -12.24 12.70
CA VAL A 135 1.00 -10.87 12.16
C VAL A 135 0.12 -10.75 10.92
N ASN A 136 -0.38 -9.55 10.64
CA ASN A 136 -1.21 -9.33 9.46
C ASN A 136 -0.38 -9.27 8.16
N THR A 137 -1.05 -9.24 7.02
CA THR A 137 -0.40 -9.20 5.69
C THR A 137 0.51 -7.98 5.52
N ALA A 138 0.13 -6.82 6.04
CA ALA A 138 0.94 -5.60 5.94
C ALA A 138 2.28 -5.77 6.68
N THR A 139 2.25 -6.33 7.89
CA THR A 139 3.45 -6.64 8.67
C THR A 139 4.29 -7.70 7.98
N LEU A 140 3.66 -8.73 7.40
CA LEU A 140 4.39 -9.77 6.69
C LEU A 140 5.20 -9.16 5.53
N LYS A 141 4.56 -8.32 4.71
CA LYS A 141 5.22 -7.62 3.60
C LYS A 141 6.30 -6.64 4.06
N LEU A 142 6.11 -5.99 5.22
CA LEU A 142 7.15 -5.17 5.84
C LEU A 142 8.41 -6.02 6.13
N ILE A 143 8.24 -7.16 6.81
CA ILE A 143 9.35 -8.05 7.18
C ILE A 143 10.03 -8.61 5.92
N GLU A 144 9.25 -9.14 4.97
CA GLU A 144 9.76 -9.67 3.70
C GLU A 144 10.64 -8.67 2.94
N GLY A 145 10.27 -7.37 2.99
CA GLY A 145 11.04 -6.29 2.36
C GLY A 145 12.43 -6.07 2.95
N PHE A 146 12.69 -6.55 4.17
CA PHE A 146 13.99 -6.45 4.84
C PHE A 146 14.79 -7.75 4.87
N GLU A 147 14.16 -8.92 4.79
CA GLU A 147 14.84 -10.22 4.91
C GLU A 147 15.41 -10.76 3.57
N GLY A 148 14.89 -10.29 2.43
CA GLY A 148 15.29 -10.81 1.11
C GLY A 148 14.68 -12.19 0.81
N TRP A 149 14.68 -12.63 -0.46
CA TRP A 149 14.00 -13.86 -0.89
C TRP A 149 14.91 -14.81 -1.64
N SER A 150 14.86 -16.10 -1.28
CA SER A 150 15.39 -17.19 -2.09
C SER A 150 14.41 -18.37 -2.17
N ALA A 151 14.09 -18.79 -3.40
CA ALA A 151 13.25 -19.97 -3.62
C ALA A 151 13.99 -21.30 -3.35
N THR A 152 15.32 -21.28 -3.34
CA THR A 152 16.17 -22.46 -3.09
C THR A 152 17.14 -22.19 -1.95
N ALA A 153 17.64 -23.25 -1.30
CA ALA A 153 18.66 -23.09 -0.27
C ALA A 153 19.93 -22.44 -0.84
N TYR A 154 20.52 -21.51 -0.10
CA TYR A 154 21.80 -20.84 -0.39
C TYR A 154 22.67 -20.80 0.87
N LYS A 155 23.94 -20.41 0.75
CA LYS A 155 24.79 -20.17 1.93
C LYS A 155 24.74 -18.70 2.31
N ASP A 156 24.38 -18.40 3.55
CA ASP A 156 24.49 -17.05 4.12
C ASP A 156 25.97 -16.60 4.25
N PRO A 157 26.24 -15.34 4.64
CA PRO A 157 27.62 -14.86 4.82
C PRO A 157 28.46 -15.65 5.84
N ASP A 158 27.82 -16.34 6.79
CA ASP A 158 28.46 -17.19 7.80
C ASP A 158 28.60 -18.66 7.32
N GLY A 159 28.14 -18.95 6.10
CA GLY A 159 28.25 -20.25 5.44
C GLY A 159 27.12 -21.23 5.76
N ASN A 160 26.08 -20.80 6.49
CA ASN A 160 24.96 -21.67 6.86
C ASN A 160 23.92 -21.79 5.75
N PRO A 161 23.25 -22.95 5.61
CA PRO A 161 22.20 -23.12 4.62
C PRO A 161 20.94 -22.34 5.01
N THR A 162 20.45 -21.51 4.09
CA THR A 162 19.34 -20.59 4.32
C THR A 162 18.36 -20.61 3.14
N ILE A 163 17.05 -20.47 3.38
CA ILE A 163 16.02 -20.45 2.34
C ILE A 163 14.91 -19.43 2.64
N GLY A 164 14.09 -19.09 1.66
CA GLY A 164 12.91 -18.25 1.84
C GLY A 164 13.31 -16.83 2.26
N TYR A 165 12.71 -16.36 3.35
CA TYR A 165 13.00 -15.07 3.98
C TYR A 165 13.94 -15.22 5.18
N GLY A 166 15.11 -15.84 4.95
CA GLY A 166 16.14 -15.99 5.98
C GLY A 166 15.95 -17.19 6.92
N HIS A 167 15.16 -18.20 6.54
CA HIS A 167 14.99 -19.42 7.34
C HIS A 167 16.30 -20.22 7.37
N LEU A 168 16.85 -20.43 8.56
CA LEU A 168 18.07 -21.22 8.77
C LEU A 168 17.73 -22.72 8.71
N CYS A 169 18.28 -23.40 7.73
CA CYS A 169 18.15 -24.84 7.57
C CYS A 169 19.15 -25.56 8.51
N SER A 170 18.72 -26.69 9.06
CA SER A 170 19.57 -27.68 9.73
C SER A 170 20.43 -28.50 8.77
N SER A 171 20.10 -28.53 7.47
CA SER A 171 20.87 -29.23 6.44
C SER A 171 21.00 -28.45 5.15
N ALA A 172 22.05 -28.72 4.35
CA ALA A 172 22.25 -28.08 3.05
C ALA A 172 21.09 -28.32 2.06
N SER A 173 20.35 -29.42 2.24
CA SER A 173 19.20 -29.76 1.41
C SER A 173 17.92 -29.03 1.81
N CYS A 174 17.87 -28.47 3.03
CA CYS A 174 16.70 -27.87 3.65
C CYS A 174 15.42 -28.72 3.60
N LYS A 175 15.54 -30.05 3.50
CA LYS A 175 14.41 -30.99 3.37
C LYS A 175 13.57 -31.13 4.64
N GLU A 176 14.03 -30.60 5.76
CA GLU A 176 13.31 -30.55 7.03
C GLU A 176 12.13 -29.56 7.03
N ILE A 177 12.08 -28.63 6.07
CA ILE A 177 10.90 -27.76 5.92
C ILE A 177 9.74 -28.57 5.34
N LYS A 178 8.52 -28.25 5.75
CA LYS A 178 7.30 -28.96 5.32
C LYS A 178 6.85 -28.66 3.87
N TYR A 179 7.65 -27.90 3.12
CA TYR A 179 7.31 -27.35 1.81
C TYR A 179 8.20 -27.92 0.72
N SER A 180 7.70 -27.87 -0.52
CA SER A 180 8.50 -28.31 -1.65
C SER A 180 9.61 -27.29 -1.97
N ILE A 181 10.73 -27.79 -2.48
CA ILE A 181 11.83 -26.95 -2.97
C ILE A 181 11.93 -27.16 -4.50
N PRO A 182 11.94 -26.08 -5.32
CA PRO A 182 11.95 -24.67 -4.94
C PRO A 182 10.66 -24.18 -4.27
N LEU A 183 10.78 -23.32 -3.26
CA LEU A 183 9.65 -22.70 -2.57
C LEU A 183 8.87 -21.77 -3.51
N SER A 184 7.55 -21.88 -3.50
CA SER A 184 6.68 -20.82 -3.97
C SER A 184 6.65 -19.65 -2.98
N ARG A 185 6.23 -18.46 -3.45
CA ARG A 185 6.05 -17.29 -2.57
C ARG A 185 5.03 -17.56 -1.46
N ALA A 186 3.94 -18.27 -1.75
CA ALA A 186 2.92 -18.57 -0.75
C ALA A 186 3.45 -19.52 0.35
N GLU A 187 4.27 -20.50 -0.02
CA GLU A 187 4.96 -21.36 0.95
C GLU A 187 6.00 -20.57 1.74
N GLY A 188 6.73 -19.67 1.09
CA GLY A 188 7.63 -18.71 1.74
C GLY A 188 6.95 -17.83 2.79
N ASP A 189 5.82 -17.22 2.43
CA ASP A 189 5.01 -16.37 3.31
C ASP A 189 4.49 -17.18 4.52
N SER A 190 4.20 -18.47 4.31
CA SER A 190 3.80 -19.38 5.38
C SER A 190 4.97 -19.81 6.26
N LEU A 191 6.15 -20.05 5.68
CA LEU A 191 7.38 -20.38 6.40
C LEU A 191 7.81 -19.24 7.33
N ILE A 192 7.87 -18.00 6.81
CA ILE A 192 8.24 -16.86 7.64
C ILE A 192 7.21 -16.58 8.75
N GLN A 193 5.92 -16.85 8.53
CA GLN A 193 4.92 -16.77 9.62
C GLN A 193 5.19 -17.76 10.77
N ASP A 194 5.69 -18.93 10.43
CA ASP A 194 6.08 -19.95 11.41
C ASP A 194 7.37 -19.52 12.13
N ASP A 195 8.37 -18.99 11.41
CA ASP A 195 9.61 -18.47 11.99
C ASP A 195 9.37 -17.30 12.97
N LEU A 196 8.36 -16.46 12.68
CA LEU A 196 7.95 -15.38 13.56
C LEU A 196 7.30 -15.85 14.87
N ALA A 197 7.02 -17.15 15.04
CA ALA A 197 6.36 -17.66 16.25
C ALA A 197 7.10 -17.31 17.54
N VAL A 198 8.43 -17.32 17.54
CA VAL A 198 9.24 -16.94 18.70
C VAL A 198 9.06 -15.46 19.02
N ALA A 199 9.27 -14.57 18.04
CA ALA A 199 9.11 -13.12 18.22
C ALA A 199 7.68 -12.75 18.65
N ARG A 200 6.65 -13.37 18.04
CA ARG A 200 5.24 -13.19 18.43
C ARG A 200 5.01 -13.54 19.90
N LYS A 201 5.48 -14.71 20.34
CA LYS A 201 5.35 -15.16 21.73
C LYS A 201 6.09 -14.23 22.69
N CYS A 202 7.27 -13.75 22.30
CA CYS A 202 8.03 -12.81 23.11
C CYS A 202 7.29 -11.50 23.32
N ILE A 203 6.82 -10.85 22.25
CA ILE A 203 6.07 -9.59 22.36
C ILE A 203 4.78 -9.77 23.17
N ALA A 204 4.02 -10.84 22.91
CA ALA A 204 2.79 -11.10 23.66
C ALA A 204 3.03 -11.35 25.16
N LYS A 205 4.19 -11.92 25.54
CA LYS A 205 4.58 -12.08 26.95
C LYS A 205 5.16 -10.80 27.56
N GLN A 206 5.82 -9.98 26.75
CA GLN A 206 6.52 -8.77 27.19
C GLN A 206 5.59 -7.58 27.38
N ILE A 207 4.49 -7.50 26.64
CA ILE A 207 3.50 -6.43 26.77
C ILE A 207 2.43 -6.82 27.79
N LYS A 208 2.10 -5.93 28.73
CA LYS A 208 1.00 -6.12 29.69
C LYS A 208 -0.36 -6.10 28.97
N ASP A 209 -1.31 -6.90 29.45
CA ASP A 209 -2.68 -6.99 28.90
C ASP A 209 -3.46 -5.66 28.91
N SER A 210 -3.08 -4.72 29.78
CA SER A 210 -3.65 -3.38 29.84
C SER A 210 -3.27 -2.51 28.63
N ILE A 211 -2.19 -2.84 27.92
CA ILE A 211 -1.72 -2.08 26.76
C ILE A 211 -2.47 -2.56 25.52
N LYS A 212 -3.22 -1.66 24.90
CA LYS A 212 -3.99 -1.96 23.68
C LYS A 212 -3.20 -1.52 22.45
N LEU A 213 -2.77 -2.52 21.68
CA LEU A 213 -2.11 -2.32 20.40
C LEU A 213 -3.04 -2.80 19.28
N ASN A 214 -3.08 -2.06 18.17
CA ASN A 214 -3.71 -2.57 16.95
C ASN A 214 -2.80 -3.59 16.25
N ALA A 215 -3.32 -4.27 15.23
CA ALA A 215 -2.59 -5.32 14.52
C ALA A 215 -1.26 -4.85 13.88
N ASN A 216 -1.21 -3.61 13.38
CA ASN A 216 0.01 -3.03 12.80
C ASN A 216 1.06 -2.74 13.88
N GLN A 217 0.63 -2.18 15.01
CA GLN A 217 1.52 -1.86 16.13
C GLN A 217 2.11 -3.14 16.74
N PHE A 218 1.28 -4.16 16.99
CA PHE A 218 1.77 -5.47 17.43
C PHE A 218 2.72 -6.07 16.39
N GLY A 219 2.34 -6.05 15.12
CA GLY A 219 3.16 -6.56 14.03
C GLY A 219 4.52 -5.88 13.90
N ALA A 220 4.57 -4.56 14.04
CA ALA A 220 5.81 -3.79 14.05
C ALA A 220 6.73 -4.19 15.22
N LEU A 221 6.19 -4.39 16.43
CA LEU A 221 6.97 -4.92 17.55
C LEU A 221 7.50 -6.33 17.28
N VAL A 222 6.72 -7.17 16.61
CA VAL A 222 7.15 -8.52 16.20
C VAL A 222 8.27 -8.45 15.16
N SER A 223 8.16 -7.60 14.13
CA SER A 223 9.23 -7.37 13.15
C SER A 223 10.52 -6.92 13.82
N TRP A 224 10.39 -5.97 14.75
CA TRP A 224 11.52 -5.45 15.50
C TRP A 224 12.15 -6.52 16.40
N ALA A 225 11.36 -7.27 17.16
CA ALA A 225 11.84 -8.36 18.02
C ALA A 225 12.43 -9.53 17.24
N PHE A 226 11.95 -9.81 16.03
CA PHE A 226 12.58 -10.78 15.13
C PHE A 226 14.00 -10.36 14.75
N ASN A 227 14.22 -9.05 14.55
CA ASN A 227 15.53 -8.51 14.21
C ASN A 227 16.49 -8.38 15.40
N VAL A 228 16.00 -7.92 16.55
CA VAL A 228 16.87 -7.67 17.72
C VAL A 228 16.94 -8.85 18.68
N GLY A 229 16.04 -9.81 18.58
CA GLY A 229 15.92 -10.96 19.48
C GLY A 229 15.15 -10.64 20.77
N CYS A 230 14.59 -11.69 21.39
CA CYS A 230 13.68 -11.55 22.52
C CYS A 230 14.30 -10.95 23.79
N GLY A 231 15.59 -11.21 24.06
CA GLY A 231 16.28 -10.62 25.22
C GLY A 231 16.36 -9.10 25.10
N ASN A 232 16.89 -8.64 23.97
CA ASN A 232 16.98 -7.21 23.66
C ASN A 232 15.62 -6.52 23.64
N SER A 233 14.58 -7.15 23.08
CA SER A 233 13.24 -6.58 23.09
C SER A 233 12.69 -6.47 24.51
N GLY A 234 12.85 -7.51 25.33
CA GLY A 234 12.33 -7.58 26.70
C GLY A 234 12.94 -6.56 27.65
N ASP A 235 14.25 -6.34 27.56
CA ASP A 235 14.98 -5.41 28.42
C ASP A 235 14.93 -3.95 27.92
N SER A 236 14.25 -3.72 26.79
CA SER A 236 14.23 -2.42 26.14
C SER A 236 13.47 -1.35 26.93
N THR A 237 13.96 -0.10 26.80
CA THR A 237 13.19 1.08 27.21
C THR A 237 11.85 1.17 26.50
N LEU A 238 11.75 0.69 25.25
CA LEU A 238 10.52 0.66 24.47
C LEU A 238 9.43 -0.15 25.20
N ILE A 239 9.69 -1.43 25.49
CA ILE A 239 8.72 -2.28 26.19
C ILE A 239 8.42 -1.74 27.59
N ARG A 240 9.43 -1.24 28.32
CA ARG A 240 9.24 -0.64 29.64
C ARG A 240 8.27 0.55 29.60
N ARG A 241 8.43 1.46 28.64
CA ARG A 241 7.57 2.65 28.46
C ARG A 241 6.16 2.28 28.03
N LEU A 242 6.01 1.33 27.10
CA LEU A 242 4.69 0.79 26.74
C LEU A 242 3.98 0.22 27.96
N ASN A 243 4.67 -0.60 28.77
CA ASN A 243 4.12 -1.21 29.98
C ASN A 243 3.89 -0.23 31.16
N ALA A 244 4.40 1.00 31.04
CA ALA A 244 4.08 2.11 31.93
C ALA A 244 2.80 2.85 31.50
N GLY A 245 2.18 2.47 30.38
CA GLY A 245 0.95 3.06 29.87
C GLY A 245 1.17 4.31 29.01
N GLU A 246 2.41 4.59 28.61
CA GLU A 246 2.69 5.69 27.69
C GLU A 246 2.10 5.44 26.30
N ALA A 247 1.74 6.52 25.59
CA ALA A 247 1.09 6.46 24.29
C ALA A 247 1.93 5.67 23.26
N PRO A 248 1.42 4.56 22.69
CA PRO A 248 2.22 3.65 21.86
C PRO A 248 2.93 4.33 20.68
N ASN A 249 2.24 5.24 19.98
CA ASN A 249 2.83 5.95 18.84
C ASN A 249 4.00 6.86 19.25
N THR A 250 3.90 7.52 20.40
CA THR A 250 4.97 8.36 20.95
C THR A 250 6.17 7.51 21.35
N VAL A 251 5.93 6.39 22.05
CA VAL A 251 7.00 5.49 22.49
C VAL A 251 7.71 4.88 21.29
N ALA A 252 6.97 4.36 20.30
CA ALA A 252 7.55 3.78 19.09
C ALA A 252 8.41 4.80 18.32
N GLY A 253 7.88 6.02 18.09
CA GLY A 253 8.61 7.07 17.36
C GLY A 253 9.86 7.58 18.05
N GLN A 254 9.94 7.48 19.38
CA GLN A 254 11.12 7.92 20.14
C GLN A 254 12.12 6.78 20.40
N GLU A 255 11.66 5.55 20.57
CA GLU A 255 12.53 4.44 20.97
C GLU A 255 13.02 3.59 19.79
N LEU A 256 12.20 3.32 18.77
CA LEU A 256 12.63 2.51 17.62
C LEU A 256 13.85 3.08 16.90
N PRO A 257 13.98 4.40 16.63
CA PRO A 257 15.15 4.96 15.94
C PRO A 257 16.49 4.72 16.65
N LYS A 258 16.49 4.42 17.97
CA LYS A 258 17.69 4.13 18.74
C LYS A 258 18.28 2.74 18.43
N TRP A 259 17.49 1.84 17.84
CA TRP A 259 17.86 0.46 17.51
C TRP A 259 18.39 0.33 16.07
N ASN A 260 19.38 1.16 15.73
CA ASN A 260 19.94 1.26 14.38
C ASN A 260 21.46 1.06 14.31
N ARG A 261 22.08 0.46 15.33
CA ARG A 261 23.54 0.33 15.44
C ARG A 261 23.98 -1.12 15.38
N GLY A 262 25.10 -1.38 14.71
CA GLY A 262 25.87 -2.62 14.79
C GLY A 262 27.25 -2.38 15.42
N LYS A 263 28.16 -3.36 15.29
CA LYS A 263 29.51 -3.31 15.87
C LYS A 263 30.29 -2.02 15.50
N ASN A 264 30.07 -1.49 14.30
CA ASN A 264 30.80 -0.35 13.75
C ASN A 264 29.98 0.95 13.69
N GLY A 265 28.93 1.08 14.53
CA GLY A 265 28.11 2.28 14.61
C GLY A 265 26.77 2.16 13.86
N VAL A 266 26.23 3.30 13.41
CA VAL A 266 24.89 3.37 12.78
C VAL A 266 24.89 2.66 11.43
N LEU A 267 23.91 1.78 11.22
CA LEU A 267 23.70 1.04 9.99
C LEU A 267 22.51 1.64 9.23
N PRO A 268 22.70 2.22 8.03
CA PRO A 268 21.61 2.83 7.25
C PRO A 268 20.44 1.88 6.98
N GLY A 269 20.71 0.57 6.79
CA GLY A 269 19.68 -0.45 6.63
C GLY A 269 18.77 -0.57 7.85
N LEU A 270 19.34 -0.57 9.05
CA LEU A 270 18.57 -0.61 10.29
C LEU A 270 17.81 0.69 10.50
N THR A 271 18.38 1.85 10.19
CA THR A 271 17.65 3.13 10.23
C THR A 271 16.39 3.10 9.35
N ARG A 272 16.50 2.60 8.11
CA ARG A 272 15.34 2.43 7.22
C ARG A 272 14.30 1.46 7.81
N ARG A 273 14.76 0.34 8.38
CA ARG A 273 13.88 -0.65 9.03
C ARG A 273 13.12 -0.06 10.22
N ARG A 274 13.81 0.64 11.12
CA ARG A 274 13.18 1.30 12.28
C ARG A 274 12.16 2.36 11.88
N ASN A 275 12.44 3.11 10.81
CA ASN A 275 11.47 4.09 10.29
C ASN A 275 10.21 3.42 9.72
N ALA A 276 10.36 2.28 9.05
CA ALA A 276 9.22 1.54 8.48
C ALA A 276 8.42 0.73 9.53
N GLU A 277 9.04 0.38 10.66
CA GLU A 277 8.38 -0.23 11.82
C GLU A 277 7.69 0.80 12.72
N ASN A 278 7.81 2.10 12.45
CA ASN A 278 7.17 3.12 13.26
C ASN A 278 5.64 3.06 13.14
N PHE A 279 4.92 3.52 14.16
CA PHE A 279 3.45 3.35 14.25
C PHE A 279 2.66 4.43 13.50
N THR A 280 3.31 5.15 12.59
CA THR A 280 2.77 6.29 11.83
C THR A 280 2.17 5.85 10.50
#